data_AF-S4NZE5-F1
#
_entry.id   AF-S4NZE5-F1
#
_cell.length_a   1.000
_cell.length_b   1.000
_cell.length_c   1.000
_cell.angle_alpha   90.00
_cell.angle_beta   90.00
_cell.angle_gamma   90.00
#
_symmetry.space_group_name_H-M   'P 1'
#
loop_
_entity.id
_entity.type
_entity.pdbx_description
1 polymer ?
#
loop_
_entity_poly.entity_id
_entity_poly.type
_entity_poly.pdbx_seq_one_letter_code
_entity_poly.pdbx_strand_id
1 'polypeptide(L)'
;MKALRKLNNFNSYLALVSALDCPPVRRLGWPRAVVDTLKDHVALIDSSHSFRAYRLALGETQPPCIPYIGLFLQDLTFVHVGNPDLLPDGSINFTKRWQQYTIMENMKRFHKEQYKF
;
A
#
# COMPACT_ATOMS: atom_id res chain seq x y z
N MET A 1 -11.72 4.44 11.46
CA MET A 1 -11.39 3.44 10.42
C MET A 1 -12.44 3.30 9.32
N LYS A 2 -13.72 3.09 9.62
CA LYS A 2 -14.80 3.02 8.60
C LYS A 2 -14.87 4.27 7.70
N ALA A 3 -14.72 5.47 8.26
CA ALA A 3 -14.67 6.71 7.50
C ALA A 3 -13.51 6.75 6.48
N LEU A 4 -12.31 6.35 6.90
CA LEU A 4 -11.14 6.30 6.01
C LEU A 4 -11.31 5.27 4.88
N ARG A 5 -11.98 4.15 5.15
CA ARG A 5 -12.35 3.17 4.11
C ARG A 5 -13.32 3.75 3.10
N LYS A 6 -14.34 4.50 3.55
CA LYS A 6 -15.27 5.21 2.65
C LYS A 6 -14.58 6.26 1.78
N LEU A 7 -13.54 6.89 2.29
CA LEU A 7 -12.72 7.86 1.57
C LEU A 7 -11.62 7.24 0.72
N ASN A 8 -11.46 5.90 0.69
CA ASN A 8 -10.31 5.24 0.06
C ASN A 8 -8.96 5.82 0.51
N ASN A 9 -8.86 6.32 1.75
CA ASN A 9 -7.62 6.85 2.31
C ASN A 9 -6.88 5.72 3.02
N PHE A 10 -6.23 4.88 2.23
CA PHE A 10 -5.50 3.72 2.71
C PHE A 10 -4.23 4.08 3.49
N ASN A 11 -3.56 5.17 3.11
CA ASN A 11 -2.35 5.60 3.81
C ASN A 11 -2.62 5.89 5.29
N SER A 12 -3.64 6.71 5.57
CA SER A 12 -4.02 7.04 6.95
C SER A 12 -4.68 5.86 7.65
N TYR A 13 -5.41 5.03 6.91
CA TYR A 13 -6.01 3.82 7.44
C TYR A 13 -4.94 2.87 7.99
N LEU A 14 -3.90 2.59 7.19
CA LEU A 14 -2.77 1.75 7.59
C LEU A 14 -2.05 2.33 8.80
N ALA A 15 -1.76 3.64 8.79
CA ALA A 15 -1.11 4.31 9.91
C ALA A 15 -1.87 4.12 11.24
N LEU A 16 -3.20 4.27 11.22
CA LEU A 16 -4.02 4.07 12.42
C LEU A 16 -4.08 2.61 12.85
N VAL A 17 -4.28 1.66 11.92
CA VAL A 17 -4.29 0.24 12.27
C VAL A 17 -2.95 -0.17 12.86
N SER A 18 -1.83 0.20 12.22
CA SER A 18 -0.48 -0.11 12.71
C SER A 18 -0.20 0.51 14.08
N ALA A 19 -0.69 1.73 14.34
CA ALA A 19 -0.57 2.36 15.66
C ALA A 19 -1.37 1.61 16.74
N LEU A 20 -2.59 1.17 16.41
CA LEU A 20 -3.44 0.41 17.34
C LEU A 20 -2.93 -1.01 17.58
N ASP A 21 -2.36 -1.63 16.54
CA ASP A 21 -1.84 -2.98 16.58
C ASP A 21 -0.38 -3.05 17.11
N CYS A 22 0.29 -1.92 17.37
CA CYS A 22 1.67 -1.97 17.85
C CYS A 22 1.79 -2.63 19.25
N PRO A 23 2.90 -3.31 19.57
CA PRO A 23 3.05 -4.03 20.83
C PRO A 23 2.77 -3.19 22.10
N PRO A 24 3.19 -1.89 22.15
CA PRO A 24 2.87 -1.05 23.30
C PRO A 24 1.41 -0.76 23.53
N VAL A 25 0.61 -0.65 22.47
CA VAL A 25 -0.82 -0.36 22.57
C VAL A 25 -1.60 -1.66 22.80
N ARG A 26 -1.24 -2.73 22.11
CA ARG A 26 -1.92 -4.04 22.19
C ARG A 26 -1.92 -4.62 23.61
N ARG A 27 -0.85 -4.42 24.38
CA ARG A 27 -0.71 -4.94 25.75
C ARG A 27 -1.55 -4.22 26.82
N LEU A 28 -2.22 -3.11 26.48
CA LEU A 28 -2.99 -2.31 27.44
C LEU A 28 -4.29 -2.99 27.94
N GLY A 29 -4.54 -4.25 27.61
CA GLY A 29 -5.68 -5.00 28.12
C GLY A 29 -7.03 -4.53 27.57
N TRP A 30 -7.11 -4.35 26.25
CA TRP A 30 -8.31 -3.82 25.60
C TRP A 30 -9.52 -4.75 25.78
N PRO A 31 -10.75 -4.20 25.89
CA PRO A 31 -11.96 -5.01 25.88
C PRO A 31 -12.02 -5.90 24.62
N ARG A 32 -12.46 -7.15 24.79
CA ARG A 32 -12.52 -8.15 23.71
C ARG A 32 -13.26 -7.64 22.46
N ALA A 33 -14.34 -6.89 22.65
CA ALA A 33 -15.10 -6.28 21.56
C ALA A 33 -14.24 -5.37 20.65
N VAL A 34 -13.29 -4.64 21.23
CA VAL A 34 -12.41 -3.76 20.47
C VAL A 34 -11.34 -4.55 19.74
N VAL A 35 -10.76 -5.56 20.39
CA VAL A 35 -9.80 -6.48 19.77
C VAL A 35 -10.43 -7.19 18.58
N ASP A 36 -11.65 -7.70 18.73
CA ASP A 36 -12.37 -8.37 17.66
C ASP A 36 -12.72 -7.42 16.50
N THR A 37 -13.09 -6.17 16.79
CA THR A 37 -13.31 -5.14 15.76
C THR A 37 -12.02 -4.79 15.00
N LEU A 38 -10.87 -4.82 15.68
CA LEU A 38 -9.57 -4.49 15.06
C LEU A 38 -9.08 -5.59 14.11
N LYS A 39 -9.44 -6.87 14.35
CA LYS A 39 -8.99 -8.02 13.54
C LYS A 39 -9.31 -7.86 12.05
N ASP A 40 -10.53 -7.48 11.71
CA ASP A 40 -10.94 -7.28 10.32
C ASP A 40 -10.11 -6.18 9.65
N HIS A 41 -9.76 -5.15 10.43
CA HIS A 41 -8.98 -4.05 9.94
C HIS A 41 -7.50 -4.40 9.72
N VAL A 42 -6.94 -5.22 10.61
CA VAL A 42 -5.58 -5.79 10.49
C VAL A 42 -5.49 -6.72 9.29
N ALA A 43 -6.48 -7.59 9.07
CA ALA A 43 -6.48 -8.54 7.95
C ALA A 43 -6.37 -7.85 6.58
N LEU A 44 -6.94 -6.65 6.42
CA LEU A 44 -6.84 -5.90 5.17
C LEU A 44 -5.41 -5.40 4.88
N ILE A 45 -4.67 -5.00 5.91
CA ILE A 45 -3.32 -4.43 5.77
C ILE A 45 -2.22 -5.42 6.17
N ASP A 46 -2.57 -6.69 6.30
CA ASP A 46 -1.65 -7.76 6.64
C ASP A 46 -0.50 -7.81 5.62
N SER A 47 0.73 -7.86 6.11
CA SER A 47 1.93 -7.79 5.27
C SER A 47 2.24 -9.11 4.55
N SER A 48 1.52 -10.20 4.84
CA SER A 48 1.77 -11.50 4.22
C SER A 48 1.60 -11.42 2.71
N HIS A 49 2.48 -12.15 2.01
CA HIS A 49 2.55 -12.14 0.54
C HIS A 49 2.65 -10.72 -0.04
N SER A 50 3.45 -9.86 0.59
CA SER A 50 3.65 -8.46 0.16
C SER A 50 2.33 -7.69 0.10
N PHE A 51 1.54 -7.73 1.18
CA PHE A 51 0.28 -7.01 1.29
C PHE A 51 -0.78 -7.43 0.26
N ARG A 52 -0.97 -8.75 0.05
CA ARG A 52 -1.88 -9.27 -0.99
C ARG A 52 -3.32 -8.75 -0.88
N ALA A 53 -3.91 -8.78 0.30
CA ALA A 53 -5.30 -8.34 0.52
C ALA A 53 -5.47 -6.84 0.20
N TYR A 54 -4.52 -6.03 0.66
CA TYR A 54 -4.46 -4.61 0.35
C TYR A 54 -4.29 -4.36 -1.16
N ARG A 55 -3.39 -5.08 -1.84
CA ARG A 55 -3.16 -4.91 -3.29
C ARG A 55 -4.42 -5.20 -4.11
N LEU A 56 -5.17 -6.24 -3.75
CA LEU A 56 -6.45 -6.55 -4.37
C LEU A 56 -7.45 -5.39 -4.18
N ALA A 57 -7.63 -4.95 -2.93
CA ALA A 57 -8.53 -3.83 -2.62
C ALA A 57 -8.14 -2.54 -3.34
N LEU A 58 -6.83 -2.24 -3.44
CA LEU A 58 -6.32 -1.09 -4.18
C LEU A 58 -6.55 -1.22 -5.69
N GLY A 59 -6.47 -2.44 -6.22
CA GLY A 59 -6.71 -2.76 -7.63
C GLY A 59 -8.14 -2.42 -8.06
N GLU A 60 -9.12 -2.70 -7.19
CA GLU A 60 -10.55 -2.46 -7.40
C GLU A 60 -10.99 -1.02 -7.07
N THR A 61 -10.12 -0.24 -6.43
CA THR A 61 -10.46 1.12 -5.99
C THR A 61 -10.35 2.13 -7.13
N GLN A 62 -11.42 2.92 -7.30
CA GLN A 62 -11.42 4.10 -8.17
C GLN A 62 -11.00 5.38 -7.41
N PRO A 63 -10.41 6.38 -8.09
CA PRO A 63 -10.21 7.72 -7.52
C PRO A 63 -11.53 8.38 -7.05
N PRO A 64 -11.49 9.33 -6.10
CA PRO A 64 -10.31 9.77 -5.34
C PRO A 64 -9.87 8.71 -4.31
N CYS A 65 -8.55 8.51 -4.20
CA CYS A 65 -7.94 7.50 -3.35
C CYS A 65 -6.55 7.97 -2.89
N ILE A 66 -6.20 7.73 -1.62
CA ILE A 66 -4.85 7.96 -1.10
C ILE A 66 -4.23 6.61 -0.79
N PRO A 67 -3.42 6.05 -1.70
CA PRO A 67 -2.81 4.75 -1.48
C PRO A 67 -1.64 4.84 -0.49
N TYR A 68 -1.28 3.71 0.14
CA TYR A 68 -0.06 3.61 0.93
C TYR A 68 1.18 3.63 0.02
N ILE A 69 1.97 4.72 0.11
CA ILE A 69 3.14 4.94 -0.77
C ILE A 69 4.26 3.92 -0.56
N GLY A 70 4.39 3.39 0.66
CA GLY A 70 5.46 2.45 1.01
C GLY A 70 5.50 1.22 0.11
N LEU A 71 4.35 0.76 -0.40
CA LEU A 71 4.29 -0.37 -1.32
C LEU A 71 4.81 -0.05 -2.73
N PHE A 72 4.55 1.15 -3.24
CA PHE A 72 5.12 1.59 -4.52
C PHE A 72 6.63 1.75 -4.40
N LEU A 73 7.11 2.30 -3.28
CA LEU A 73 8.55 2.42 -3.00
C LEU A 73 9.22 1.05 -2.86
N GLN A 74 8.56 0.10 -2.20
CA GLN A 74 9.04 -1.28 -2.09
C GLN A 74 9.16 -1.94 -3.47
N ASP A 75 8.13 -1.81 -4.32
CA ASP A 75 8.13 -2.38 -5.67
C ASP A 75 9.21 -1.73 -6.56
N LEU A 76 9.35 -0.40 -6.49
CA LEU A 76 10.41 0.32 -7.20
C LEU A 76 11.81 -0.11 -6.74
N THR A 77 11.99 -0.29 -5.43
CA THR A 77 13.26 -0.77 -4.85
C THR A 77 13.56 -2.19 -5.32
N PHE A 78 12.56 -3.08 -5.33
CA PHE A 78 12.72 -4.45 -5.80
C PHE A 78 13.15 -4.50 -7.28
N VAL A 79 12.51 -3.72 -8.15
CA VAL A 79 12.90 -3.62 -9.57
C VAL A 79 14.29 -2.99 -9.72
N HIS A 80 14.60 -1.96 -8.93
CA HIS A 80 15.87 -1.24 -9.01
C HIS A 80 17.06 -2.13 -8.65
N VAL A 81 16.95 -2.88 -7.55
CA VAL A 81 18.01 -3.77 -7.04
C VAL A 81 18.05 -5.08 -7.82
N GLY A 82 16.90 -5.63 -8.21
CA GLY A 82 16.81 -6.93 -8.86
C GLY A 82 17.22 -6.96 -10.34
N ASN A 83 17.33 -5.80 -10.99
CA ASN A 83 17.63 -5.71 -12.43
C ASN A 83 18.78 -4.73 -12.69
N PRO A 84 19.78 -5.09 -13.52
CA PRO A 84 20.84 -4.16 -13.91
C PRO A 84 20.31 -3.05 -14.82
N ASP A 85 20.93 -1.87 -14.76
CA ASP A 85 20.56 -0.74 -15.62
C ASP A 85 20.94 -0.93 -17.09
N LEU A 86 22.00 -1.71 -17.35
CA LEU A 86 22.49 -2.06 -18.67
C LEU A 86 22.45 -3.58 -18.87
N LEU A 87 22.31 -4.01 -20.12
CA LEU A 87 22.47 -5.39 -20.55
C LEU A 87 23.97 -5.75 -20.69
N PRO A 88 24.34 -7.03 -20.85
CA PRO A 88 25.74 -7.45 -20.95
C PRO A 88 26.52 -6.81 -22.12
N ASP A 89 25.81 -6.36 -23.17
CA ASP A 89 26.36 -5.66 -24.32
C ASP A 89 26.52 -4.13 -24.09
N GLY A 90 26.19 -3.63 -22.90
CA GLY A 90 26.25 -2.22 -22.53
C GLY A 90 25.03 -1.40 -22.97
N SER A 91 24.04 -2.00 -23.63
CA SER A 91 22.81 -1.31 -24.02
C SER A 91 21.86 -1.10 -22.82
N ILE A 92 20.93 -0.14 -22.91
CA ILE A 92 19.98 0.17 -21.83
C ILE A 92 19.00 -1.00 -21.63
N ASN A 93 18.80 -1.42 -20.38
CA ASN A 93 17.78 -2.39 -20.04
C ASN A 93 16.38 -1.75 -20.03
N PHE A 94 15.74 -1.67 -21.19
CA PHE A 94 14.39 -1.12 -21.33
C PHE A 94 13.32 -1.91 -20.58
N THR A 95 13.52 -3.21 -20.33
CA THR A 95 12.61 -4.01 -19.49
C THR A 95 12.54 -3.46 -18.06
N LYS A 96 13.70 -3.15 -17.46
CA LYS A 96 13.76 -2.47 -16.14
C LYS A 96 13.02 -1.14 -16.17
N ARG A 97 13.27 -0.32 -17.20
CA ARG A 97 12.63 1.01 -17.34
C ARG A 97 11.12 0.89 -17.47
N TRP A 98 10.64 -0.09 -18.25
CA TRP A 98 9.22 -0.36 -18.43
C TRP A 98 8.54 -0.80 -17.14
N GLN A 99 9.17 -1.67 -16.36
CA GLN A 99 8.66 -2.07 -15.03
C GLN A 99 8.54 -0.88 -14.08
N GLN A 100 9.59 -0.04 -13.99
CA GLN A 100 9.57 1.17 -13.16
C GLN A 100 8.46 2.14 -13.62
N TYR A 101 8.35 2.37 -14.93
CA TYR A 101 7.29 3.20 -15.52
C TYR A 101 5.89 2.68 -15.15
N THR A 102 5.66 1.38 -15.28
CA THR A 102 4.35 0.77 -14.97
C THR A 102 3.96 0.99 -13.51
N ILE A 103 4.90 0.89 -12.57
CA ILE A 103 4.65 1.17 -11.14
C ILE A 103 4.27 2.65 -10.95
N MET A 104 4.98 3.57 -11.60
CA MET A 104 4.69 5.00 -11.51
C MET A 104 3.34 5.37 -12.13
N GLU A 105 2.98 4.82 -13.29
CA GLU A 105 1.69 5.07 -13.93
C GLU A 105 0.52 4.56 -13.08
N ASN A 106 0.68 3.38 -12.47
CA ASN A 106 -0.30 2.85 -11.51
C ASN A 106 -0.48 3.76 -10.29
N MET A 107 0.57 4.45 -9.84
CA MET A 107 0.46 5.44 -8.76
C MET A 107 -0.24 6.72 -9.24
N LYS A 108 0.15 7.24 -10.42
CA LYS A 108 -0.40 8.49 -10.98
C LYS A 108 -1.90 8.45 -11.21
N ARG A 109 -2.49 7.28 -11.48
CA ARG A 109 -3.95 7.14 -11.67
C ARG A 109 -4.76 7.69 -10.50
N PHE A 110 -4.21 7.65 -9.29
CA PHE A 110 -4.86 8.13 -8.07
C PHE A 110 -4.73 9.64 -7.85
N HIS A 111 -3.85 10.31 -8.60
CA HIS A 111 -3.64 11.76 -8.51
C HIS A 111 -4.60 12.57 -9.41
N LYS A 112 -5.42 11.90 -10.22
CA LYS A 112 -6.27 12.53 -11.24
C LYS A 112 -7.51 13.23 -10.69
N GLU A 113 -7.99 12.82 -9.52
CA GLU A 113 -9.21 13.36 -8.91
C GLU A 113 -8.95 13.87 -7.50
N GLN A 114 -9.56 15.02 -7.18
CA GLN A 114 -9.50 15.62 -5.85
C GLN A 114 -10.75 15.25 -5.03
N TYR A 115 -10.59 15.21 -3.70
CA TYR A 115 -11.72 15.08 -2.80
C TYR A 115 -12.59 16.34 -2.80
N LYS A 116 -13.92 16.18 -2.80
CA LYS A 116 -14.92 17.26 -2.84
C LYS A 116 -15.56 17.49 -1.47
N PHE A 117 -14.76 17.75 -0.45
CA PHE A 117 -15.24 18.11 0.88
C PHE A 117 -15.02 19.59 1.16
#